data_AF-U7NG39-F1
#
_entry.id   AF-U7NG39-F1
#
_cell.length_a   1.000
_cell.length_b   1.000
_cell.length_c   1.000
_cell.angle_alpha   90.00
_cell.angle_beta   90.00
_cell.angle_gamma   90.00
#
_symmetry.space_group_name_H-M   'P 1'
#
loop_
_entity.id
_entity.type
_entity.pdbx_description
1 polymer ?
#
loop_
_entity_poly.entity_id
_entity_poly.type
_entity_poly.pdbx_seq_one_letter_code
_entity_poly.pdbx_strand_id
1 'polypeptide(L)'
;MLHLCELGTLQTDLKPEQALHQVRTGQYQGPVQMGDTGIVLHSQLFALLIPEQELSLDDQYTAHWQGVTWEIAKVPQRCWTWSGKLEPVRNPNGPVPRWLSVEDVSELRQKASAQHTPSVEAAFRAENDLESPDKDVEAAIRDAQRQRQVKDAWGWRNDD
;
A
#
# COMPACT_ATOMS: atom_id res chain seq x y z
N MET A 1 -16.77 -12.87 -13.99
CA MET A 1 -16.70 -12.56 -12.56
C MET A 1 -16.78 -11.06 -12.40
N LEU A 2 -17.49 -10.56 -11.37
CA LEU A 2 -17.59 -9.13 -11.06
C LEU A 2 -16.84 -8.83 -9.76
N HIS A 3 -16.03 -7.78 -9.78
CA HIS A 3 -15.41 -7.20 -8.58
C HIS A 3 -16.40 -6.22 -7.97
N LEU A 4 -17.15 -6.69 -6.98
CA LEU A 4 -18.25 -5.91 -6.41
C LEU A 4 -17.76 -5.15 -5.17
N CYS A 5 -17.85 -3.83 -5.24
CA CYS A 5 -17.69 -2.96 -4.07
C CYS A 5 -18.96 -3.01 -3.20
N GLU A 6 -19.10 -2.06 -2.29
CA GLU A 6 -20.27 -1.93 -1.42
C GLU A 6 -21.38 -1.11 -2.10
N LEU A 7 -22.57 -1.13 -1.50
CA LEU A 7 -23.66 -0.24 -1.90
C LEU A 7 -23.21 1.22 -1.76
N GLY A 8 -23.56 2.06 -2.74
CA GLY A 8 -23.17 3.46 -2.75
C GLY A 8 -24.37 4.40 -2.91
N THR A 9 -24.29 5.57 -2.29
CA THR A 9 -25.25 6.67 -2.46
C THR A 9 -24.60 7.78 -3.26
N LEU A 10 -25.23 8.18 -4.37
CA LEU A 10 -24.75 9.29 -5.19
C LEU A 10 -24.87 10.60 -4.42
N GLN A 11 -23.80 11.38 -4.37
CA GLN A 11 -23.80 12.71 -3.78
C GLN A 11 -24.00 13.73 -4.91
N THR A 12 -25.25 14.07 -5.21
CA THR A 12 -25.60 14.89 -6.38
C THR A 12 -26.84 15.73 -6.15
N ASP A 13 -26.88 16.93 -6.76
CA ASP A 13 -28.05 17.81 -6.80
C ASP A 13 -29.03 17.45 -7.93
N LEU A 14 -28.70 16.44 -8.74
CA LEU A 14 -29.58 15.95 -9.80
C LEU A 14 -30.87 15.39 -9.22
N LYS A 15 -31.98 15.54 -9.95
CA LYS A 15 -33.22 14.85 -9.60
C LYS A 15 -33.02 13.33 -9.67
N PRO A 16 -33.69 12.53 -8.80
CA PRO A 16 -33.50 11.09 -8.75
C PRO A 16 -33.62 10.38 -10.10
N GLU A 17 -34.61 10.74 -10.93
CA GLU A 17 -34.79 10.15 -12.27
C GLU A 17 -33.64 10.46 -13.22
N GLN A 18 -33.08 11.68 -13.15
CA GLN A 18 -31.96 12.09 -13.98
C GLN A 18 -30.67 11.38 -13.55
N ALA A 19 -30.42 11.30 -12.24
CA ALA A 19 -29.29 10.57 -11.69
C ALA A 19 -29.35 9.08 -12.08
N LEU A 20 -30.52 8.46 -11.93
CA LEU A 20 -30.73 7.06 -12.32
C LEU A 20 -30.51 6.85 -13.82
N HIS A 21 -30.99 7.76 -14.67
CA HIS A 21 -30.75 7.70 -16.11
C HIS A 21 -29.26 7.79 -16.45
N GLN A 22 -28.52 8.70 -15.80
CA GLN A 22 -27.07 8.83 -16.00
C GLN A 22 -26.31 7.59 -15.53
N VAL A 23 -26.71 6.97 -14.42
CA VAL A 23 -26.10 5.71 -13.96
C VAL A 23 -26.33 4.59 -14.98
N ARG A 24 -27.57 4.40 -15.43
CA ARG A 24 -27.92 3.36 -16.44
C ARG A 24 -27.17 3.51 -17.75
N THR A 25 -26.92 4.75 -18.17
CA THR A 25 -26.22 5.06 -19.41
C THR A 25 -24.70 5.15 -19.25
N GLY A 26 -24.17 4.95 -18.03
CA GLY A 26 -22.75 5.06 -17.73
C GLY A 26 -22.20 6.49 -17.81
N GLN A 27 -23.08 7.50 -17.76
CA GLN A 27 -22.74 8.91 -17.92
C GLN A 27 -22.55 9.65 -16.60
N TYR A 28 -22.91 9.04 -15.46
CA TYR A 28 -22.76 9.70 -14.17
C TYR A 28 -21.29 9.94 -13.82
N GLN A 29 -20.94 11.22 -13.63
CA GLN A 29 -19.63 11.66 -13.17
C GLN A 29 -19.78 12.46 -11.89
N GLY A 30 -19.29 11.92 -10.78
CA GLY A 30 -19.38 12.61 -9.51
C GLY A 30 -19.08 11.74 -8.29
N PRO A 31 -19.28 12.30 -7.09
CA PRO A 31 -19.01 11.60 -5.85
C PRO A 31 -20.05 10.52 -5.56
N VAL A 32 -19.58 9.42 -4.97
CA VAL A 32 -20.35 8.27 -4.51
C VAL A 32 -19.93 8.00 -3.07
N GLN A 33 -20.86 8.16 -2.13
CA GLN A 33 -20.63 7.78 -0.74
C GLN A 33 -20.78 6.26 -0.60
N MET A 34 -19.80 5.59 -0.03
CA MET A 34 -19.77 4.14 0.12
C MET A 34 -20.40 3.71 1.44
N GLY A 35 -21.48 2.94 1.37
CA GLY A 35 -22.26 2.48 2.51
C GLY A 35 -22.60 3.60 3.49
N ASP A 36 -22.50 3.28 4.78
CA ASP A 36 -22.62 4.20 5.91
C ASP A 36 -21.26 4.65 6.46
N THR A 37 -20.16 4.34 5.76
CA THR A 37 -18.78 4.56 6.25
C THR A 37 -18.34 6.02 6.26
N GLY A 38 -19.08 6.91 5.59
CA GLY A 38 -18.68 8.31 5.34
C GLY A 38 -17.58 8.48 4.29
N ILE A 39 -17.10 7.39 3.69
CA ILE A 39 -16.09 7.44 2.63
C ILE A 39 -16.75 7.85 1.32
N VAL A 40 -16.19 8.86 0.66
CA VAL A 40 -16.68 9.34 -0.65
C VAL A 40 -15.61 9.08 -1.70
N LEU A 41 -16.01 8.37 -2.77
CA LEU A 41 -15.17 8.02 -3.91
C LEU A 41 -15.69 8.66 -5.17
N HIS A 42 -14.79 8.99 -6.10
CA HIS A 42 -15.20 9.51 -7.40
C HIS A 42 -15.69 8.37 -8.31
N SER A 43 -16.74 8.58 -9.08
CA SER A 43 -17.36 7.53 -9.92
C SER A 43 -16.39 6.91 -10.94
N GLN A 44 -15.36 7.65 -11.35
CA GLN A 44 -14.30 7.18 -12.25
C GLN A 44 -13.44 6.03 -11.68
N LEU A 45 -13.47 5.80 -10.37
CA LEU A 45 -12.80 4.65 -9.74
C LEU A 45 -13.54 3.34 -9.99
N PHE A 46 -14.81 3.40 -10.42
CA PHE A 46 -15.61 2.22 -10.71
C PHE A 46 -15.67 2.02 -12.23
N ALA A 47 -15.52 0.77 -12.65
CA ALA A 47 -15.77 0.40 -14.05
C ALA A 47 -17.25 0.65 -14.44
N LEU A 48 -18.16 0.48 -13.47
CA LEU A 48 -19.58 0.70 -13.66
C LEU A 48 -20.28 0.96 -12.32
N LEU A 49 -21.29 1.81 -12.33
CA LEU A 49 -22.27 1.95 -11.26
C LEU A 49 -23.54 1.21 -11.68
N ILE A 50 -23.98 0.24 -10.87
CA ILE A 50 -25.17 -0.56 -11.17
C ILE A 50 -26.30 -0.10 -10.23
N PRO A 51 -27.49 0.26 -10.74
CA PRO A 51 -28.64 0.54 -9.89
C PRO A 51 -28.96 -0.67 -9.01
N GLU A 52 -29.19 -0.45 -7.72
CA GLU A 52 -29.47 -1.52 -6.75
C GLU A 52 -30.62 -2.42 -7.20
N GLN A 53 -31.68 -1.84 -7.77
CA GLN A 53 -32.87 -2.58 -8.19
C GLN A 53 -32.64 -3.48 -9.42
N GLU A 54 -31.50 -3.33 -10.10
CA GLU A 54 -31.13 -4.10 -11.31
C GLU A 54 -30.14 -5.22 -11.03
N LEU A 55 -29.55 -5.24 -9.83
CA LEU A 55 -28.60 -6.25 -9.39
C LEU A 55 -29.22 -7.07 -8.26
N SER A 56 -29.52 -8.34 -8.51
CA SER A 56 -29.89 -9.26 -7.42
C SER A 56 -28.71 -10.16 -7.06
N LEU A 57 -28.54 -10.41 -5.76
CA LEU A 57 -27.56 -11.34 -5.21
C LEU A 57 -28.30 -12.54 -4.62
N ASP A 58 -27.86 -13.75 -4.96
CA ASP A 58 -28.37 -14.98 -4.34
C ASP A 58 -27.61 -15.33 -3.04
N ASP A 59 -28.08 -16.37 -2.35
CA ASP A 59 -27.47 -16.86 -1.09
C ASP A 59 -26.06 -17.42 -1.29
N GLN A 60 -25.67 -17.70 -2.54
CA GLN A 60 -24.36 -18.20 -2.93
C GLN A 60 -23.40 -17.07 -3.34
N TYR A 61 -23.81 -15.80 -3.19
CA TYR A 61 -23.02 -14.64 -3.58
C TYR A 61 -22.77 -14.60 -5.10
N THR A 62 -23.74 -15.07 -5.86
CA THR A 62 -23.82 -14.92 -7.31
C THR A 62 -24.72 -13.74 -7.62
N ALA A 63 -24.30 -12.90 -8.56
CA ALA A 63 -25.10 -11.79 -9.02
C ALA A 63 -25.86 -12.13 -10.30
N HIS A 64 -27.13 -11.72 -10.38
CA HIS A 64 -27.89 -11.69 -11.61
C HIS A 64 -28.06 -10.25 -12.06
N TRP A 65 -27.58 -9.96 -13.26
CA TRP A 65 -27.61 -8.62 -13.83
C TRP A 65 -27.66 -8.70 -15.35
N GLN A 66 -28.56 -7.92 -15.97
CA GLN A 66 -28.82 -7.92 -17.42
C GLN A 66 -29.12 -9.32 -18.00
N GLY A 67 -29.78 -10.19 -17.23
CA GLY A 67 -30.06 -11.57 -17.64
C GLY A 67 -28.85 -12.50 -17.65
N VAL A 68 -27.71 -12.04 -17.14
CA VAL A 68 -26.47 -12.82 -17.02
C VAL A 68 -26.18 -13.10 -15.55
N THR A 69 -25.68 -14.29 -15.28
CA THR A 69 -25.25 -14.73 -13.95
C THR A 69 -23.73 -14.56 -13.80
N TRP A 70 -23.30 -13.93 -12.72
CA TRP A 70 -21.91 -13.58 -12.46
C TRP A 70 -21.45 -14.09 -11.10
N GLU A 71 -20.31 -14.78 -11.04
CA GLU A 71 -19.63 -14.95 -9.75
C GLU A 71 -19.12 -13.61 -9.23
N ILE A 72 -19.24 -13.37 -7.92
CA ILE A 72 -18.76 -12.16 -7.27
C ILE A 72 -17.45 -12.40 -6.53
N ALA A 73 -16.50 -11.48 -6.72
CA ALA A 73 -15.38 -11.25 -5.83
C ALA A 73 -15.61 -9.96 -5.04
N LYS A 74 -15.78 -10.07 -3.72
CA LYS A 74 -16.00 -8.89 -2.86
C LYS A 74 -14.72 -8.04 -2.85
N VAL A 75 -14.84 -6.75 -3.11
CA VAL A 75 -13.73 -5.80 -3.04
C VAL A 75 -13.61 -5.27 -1.61
N PRO A 76 -12.53 -5.57 -0.87
CA PRO A 76 -12.31 -5.01 0.45
C PRO A 76 -12.13 -3.50 0.40
N GLN A 77 -12.52 -2.79 1.45
CA GLN A 77 -12.44 -1.33 1.53
C GLN A 77 -11.06 -0.75 1.15
N ARG A 78 -9.97 -1.40 1.59
CA ARG A 78 -8.59 -0.97 1.26
C ARG A 78 -8.32 -0.89 -0.25
N CYS A 79 -9.05 -1.67 -1.05
CA CYS A 79 -8.86 -1.78 -2.49
C CYS A 79 -9.78 -0.83 -3.28
N TRP A 80 -10.70 -0.09 -2.64
CA TRP A 80 -11.65 0.77 -3.38
C TRP A 80 -10.99 1.93 -4.13
N THR A 81 -9.81 2.39 -3.69
CA THR A 81 -9.04 3.44 -4.35
C THR A 81 -8.00 2.89 -5.32
N TRP A 82 -7.90 1.57 -5.48
CA TRP A 82 -6.95 0.96 -6.38
C TRP A 82 -7.39 1.14 -7.83
N SER A 83 -6.60 1.87 -8.60
CA SER A 83 -6.85 2.10 -10.03
C SER A 83 -6.22 1.04 -10.95
N GLY A 84 -5.45 0.11 -10.37
CA GLY A 84 -4.85 -0.99 -11.11
C GLY A 84 -5.81 -2.17 -11.27
N LYS A 85 -5.29 -3.24 -11.86
CA LYS A 85 -6.03 -4.49 -12.00
C LYS A 85 -6.26 -5.13 -10.62
N LEU A 86 -7.46 -5.69 -10.42
CA LEU A 86 -7.77 -6.54 -9.28
C LEU A 86 -7.71 -8.01 -9.70
N GLU A 87 -7.27 -8.87 -8.79
CA GLU A 87 -7.30 -10.32 -8.97
C GLU A 87 -8.22 -10.98 -7.92
N PRO A 88 -9.02 -11.97 -8.31
CA PRO A 88 -9.85 -12.72 -7.38
C PRO A 88 -9.04 -13.84 -6.71
N VAL A 89 -9.07 -13.87 -5.37
CA VAL A 89 -8.49 -14.94 -4.55
C VAL A 89 -9.58 -15.62 -3.74
N ARG A 90 -9.40 -16.91 -3.43
CA ARG A 90 -10.37 -17.62 -2.57
C ARG A 90 -10.39 -16.97 -1.19
N ASN A 91 -11.60 -16.78 -0.66
CA ASN A 91 -11.80 -16.26 0.69
C ASN A 91 -11.29 -17.29 1.71
N PRO A 92 -10.29 -16.95 2.54
CA PRO A 92 -9.79 -17.86 3.56
C PRO A 92 -10.72 -17.96 4.78
N ASN A 93 -11.62 -17.00 4.98
CA ASN A 93 -12.35 -16.80 6.24
C ASN A 93 -13.75 -17.43 6.25
N GLY A 94 -14.18 -18.09 5.19
CA GLY A 94 -15.49 -18.72 5.16
C GLY A 94 -16.00 -19.04 3.76
N PRO A 95 -17.20 -19.64 3.68
CA PRO A 95 -17.75 -20.12 2.41
C PRO A 95 -18.25 -18.99 1.49
N VAL A 96 -18.67 -17.85 2.05
CA VAL A 96 -19.29 -16.73 1.33
C VAL A 96 -18.78 -15.38 1.90
N PRO A 97 -18.43 -14.40 1.04
CA PRO A 97 -18.20 -14.54 -0.40
C PRO A 97 -17.11 -15.57 -0.68
N ARG A 98 -17.25 -16.36 -1.75
CA ARG A 98 -16.23 -17.36 -2.13
C ARG A 98 -14.92 -16.70 -2.56
N TRP A 99 -15.02 -15.51 -3.16
CA TRP A 99 -13.89 -14.78 -3.73
C TRP A 99 -13.74 -13.41 -3.08
N LEU A 100 -12.49 -13.01 -2.84
CA LEU A 100 -12.10 -11.67 -2.44
C LEU A 100 -11.24 -11.06 -3.54
N SER A 101 -11.38 -9.76 -3.76
CA SER A 101 -10.49 -9.03 -4.67
C SER A 101 -9.26 -8.56 -3.91
N VAL A 102 -8.10 -8.64 -4.55
CA VAL A 102 -6.84 -8.05 -4.06
C VAL A 102 -6.16 -7.28 -5.18
N GLU A 103 -5.29 -6.34 -4.83
CA GLU A 103 -4.52 -5.57 -5.82
C GLU A 103 -3.54 -6.50 -6.57
N ASP A 104 -3.59 -6.49 -7.90
CA ASP A 104 -2.56 -7.12 -8.73
C ASP A 104 -1.31 -6.23 -8.72
N VAL A 105 -0.36 -6.57 -7.85
CA VAL A 105 0.92 -5.88 -7.70
C VAL A 105 2.07 -6.61 -8.39
N SER A 106 1.76 -7.53 -9.32
CA SER A 106 2.76 -8.39 -9.97
C SER A 106 3.81 -7.57 -10.73
N GLU A 107 3.39 -6.53 -11.44
CA GLU A 107 4.30 -5.62 -12.16
C GLU A 107 5.22 -4.84 -11.21
N LEU A 108 4.69 -4.39 -10.06
CA LEU A 108 5.48 -3.69 -9.04
C LEU A 108 6.51 -4.62 -8.43
N ARG A 109 6.12 -5.86 -8.14
CA ARG A 109 7.05 -6.91 -7.66
C ARG A 109 8.13 -7.19 -8.69
N GLN A 110 7.77 -7.33 -9.97
CA GLN A 110 8.74 -7.58 -11.04
C GLN A 110 9.74 -6.42 -11.17
N LYS A 111 9.27 -5.17 -11.13
CA LYS A 111 10.14 -3.98 -11.15
C LYS A 111 11.06 -3.90 -9.93
N ALA A 112 10.55 -4.17 -8.73
CA ALA A 112 11.34 -4.18 -7.50
C ALA A 112 12.41 -5.28 -7.50
N SER A 113 12.10 -6.45 -8.05
CA SER A 113 13.05 -7.56 -8.20
C SER A 113 14.08 -7.29 -9.31
N ALA A 114 13.71 -6.61 -10.39
CA ALA A 114 14.64 -6.25 -11.46
C ALA A 114 15.62 -5.13 -11.05
N GLN A 115 15.22 -4.27 -10.11
CA GLN A 115 16.08 -3.23 -9.52
C GLN A 115 16.98 -3.74 -8.40
N HIS A 116 16.80 -4.98 -7.93
CA HIS A 116 17.80 -5.68 -7.14
C HIS A 116 18.99 -6.04 -8.04
N THR A 117 19.82 -5.04 -8.34
CA THR A 117 21.25 -5.31 -8.35
C THR A 117 21.57 -5.80 -6.94
N PRO A 118 22.29 -6.90 -6.72
CA PRO A 118 22.71 -7.29 -5.38
C PRO A 118 23.60 -6.15 -4.87
N SER A 119 22.99 -5.20 -4.17
CA SER A 119 23.68 -4.23 -3.35
C SER A 119 24.48 -5.08 -2.39
N VAL A 120 25.80 -4.89 -2.43
CA VAL A 120 26.76 -5.41 -1.46
C VAL A 120 26.06 -5.59 -0.13
N GLU A 121 26.04 -6.83 0.39
CA GLU A 121 25.40 -7.18 1.65
C GLU A 121 25.67 -6.05 2.65
N ALA A 122 24.63 -5.28 2.97
CA ALA A 122 24.69 -4.33 4.06
C ALA A 122 24.72 -5.19 5.32
N ALA A 123 25.93 -5.60 5.70
CA ALA A 123 26.18 -6.25 6.97
C ALA A 123 25.82 -5.24 8.05
N PHE A 124 24.68 -5.46 8.71
CA PHE A 124 24.36 -4.75 9.94
C PHE A 124 25.40 -5.17 10.98
N ARG A 125 26.41 -4.33 11.15
CA ARG A 125 27.42 -4.48 12.19
C ARG A 125 27.04 -3.64 13.39
N ALA A 126 27.27 -4.18 14.59
CA ALA A 126 27.08 -3.42 15.81
C ALA A 126 28.03 -2.21 15.82
N GLU A 127 27.68 -1.14 16.53
CA GLU A 127 28.46 0.10 16.60
C GLU A 127 29.93 -0.12 17.04
N ASN A 128 30.18 -1.21 17.78
CA ASN A 128 31.51 -1.60 18.26
C ASN A 128 32.42 -2.27 17.21
N ASP A 129 31.92 -2.48 15.99
CA ASP A 129 32.64 -3.13 14.87
C ASP A 129 33.28 -2.11 13.90
N LEU A 130 33.25 -0.83 14.25
CA LEU A 130 33.87 0.27 13.51
C LEU A 130 35.38 0.38 13.75
N GLU A 131 35.93 -0.35 14.71
CA GLU A 131 37.38 -0.38 14.98
C GLU A 131 38.06 -1.45 14.11
N SER A 132 39.05 -1.02 13.33
CA SER A 132 39.88 -1.93 12.54
C SER A 132 40.65 -2.86 13.50
N PRO A 133 40.59 -4.19 13.34
CA PRO A 133 41.25 -5.15 14.24
C PRO A 133 42.77 -5.01 14.29
N ASP A 134 43.35 -4.29 13.32
CA ASP A 134 44.79 -4.05 13.20
C ASP A 134 45.27 -2.79 13.94
N LYS A 135 44.37 -2.04 14.58
CA LYS A 135 44.79 -0.92 15.43
C LYS A 135 45.24 -1.46 16.79
N ASP A 136 46.55 -1.51 16.98
CA ASP A 136 47.16 -1.71 18.29
C ASP A 136 46.89 -0.47 19.16
N VAL A 137 45.74 -0.47 19.84
CA VAL A 137 45.27 0.59 20.72
C VAL A 137 46.28 0.86 21.84
N GLU A 138 47.01 -0.17 22.30
CA GLU A 138 48.03 -0.01 23.34
C GLU A 138 49.28 0.72 22.84
N ALA A 139 49.66 0.51 21.59
CA ALA A 139 50.75 1.28 20.96
C ALA A 139 50.37 2.76 20.83
N ALA A 140 49.15 3.06 20.39
CA ALA A 140 48.65 4.43 20.26
C ALA A 140 48.57 5.18 21.60
N ILE A 141 48.15 4.50 22.67
CA ILE A 141 48.12 5.07 24.02
C ILE A 141 49.54 5.37 24.55
N ARG A 142 50.50 4.45 24.32
CA ARG A 142 51.90 4.65 24.73
C ARG A 142 52.54 5.84 24.01
N ASP A 143 52.31 6.00 22.72
CA ASP A 143 52.85 7.13 21.96
C ASP A 143 52.24 8.46 22.40
N ALA A 144 50.94 8.50 22.68
CA ALA A 144 50.28 9.69 23.20
C ALA A 144 50.81 10.10 24.60
N GLN A 145 51.07 9.13 25.48
CA GLN A 145 51.68 9.39 26.79
C GLN A 145 53.13 9.87 26.67
N ARG A 146 53.91 9.29 25.75
CA ARG A 146 55.30 9.70 25.50
C ARG A 146 55.38 11.12 24.94
N GLN A 147 54.47 11.50 24.04
CA GLN A 147 54.38 12.88 23.53
C GLN A 147 53.98 13.89 24.62
N ARG A 148 53.09 13.52 25.55
CA ARG A 148 52.74 14.38 26.71
C ARG A 148 53.94 14.61 27.63
N GLN A 149 54.70 13.55 27.95
CA GLN A 149 55.91 13.69 28.77
C GLN A 149 56.98 14.57 28.12
N VAL A 150 57.16 14.47 26.80
CA VAL A 150 58.10 15.34 26.06
C VAL A 150 57.64 16.81 26.08
N LYS A 151 56.33 17.05 25.98
CA LYS A 151 55.75 18.40 26.02
C LYS A 151 55.84 19.03 27.42
N ASP A 152 55.66 18.24 28.47
CA ASP A 152 55.84 18.67 29.85
C ASP A 152 57.34 18.90 30.20
N ALA A 153 58.24 18.13 29.59
CA ALA A 153 59.69 18.30 29.75
C ALA A 153 60.26 19.55 29.03
N TRP A 154 59.57 20.05 27.99
CA TRP A 154 59.86 21.33 27.31
C TRP A 154 59.00 22.48 27.84
N GLY A 155 58.64 22.40 29.13
CA GLY A 155 57.89 23.41 29.86
C GLY A 155 58.43 24.83 29.60
N TRP A 156 57.52 25.68 29.14
CA TRP A 156 57.71 27.13 29.03
C TRP A 156 58.25 27.67 30.35
N ARG A 157 59.49 28.16 30.34
CA ARG A 157 59.95 29.15 31.31
C ARG A 157 59.11 30.41 31.08
N ASN A 158 58.20 30.69 32.00
CA ASN A 158 57.75 32.05 32.21
C ASN A 158 58.93 32.77 32.88
N ASP A 159 59.66 33.58 32.11
CA ASP A 159 60.46 34.66 32.68
C ASP A 159 59.58 35.92 32.65
N ASP A 160 59.29 36.39 33.87
CA ASP A 160 58.73 37.71 34.21
C ASP A 160 59.63 38.85 33.71
#